data_AF-A0A521T1T6-F1
#
_entry.id   AF-A0A521T1T6-F1
#
_cell.length_a   1.000
_cell.length_b   1.000
_cell.length_c   1.000
_cell.angle_alpha   90.00
_cell.angle_beta   90.00
_cell.angle_gamma   90.00
#
_symmetry.space_group_name_H-M   'P 1'
#
loop_
_entity.id
_entity.type
_entity.pdbx_description
1 polymer ?
#
loop_
_entity_poly.entity_id
_entity_poly.type
_entity_poly.pdbx_seq_one_letter_code
_entity_poly.pdbx_strand_id
1 'polypeptide(L)'
;MDPKNKKSTGKSKSTSSTPADEHEDAKAMLAAKHATEAKEAADLQARQEAAMADMKNKFAANREAMKGPEIIDTVKLDYETTLSHLALKYYGHATPKYYNYIWEHNKDLLGDSANNSRPGMMIKIPKLPPDFDKQ
;
A
#
# COMPACT_ATOMS: atom_id res chain seq x y z
N MET A 1 33.31 -9.68 -48.06
CA MET A 1 32.03 -8.98 -48.26
C MET A 1 31.05 -9.98 -48.85
N ASP A 2 30.35 -10.70 -47.98
CA ASP A 2 29.23 -11.60 -48.32
C ASP A 2 28.10 -10.82 -49.01
N PRO A 3 27.20 -11.46 -49.80
CA PRO A 3 26.04 -12.08 -49.14
C PRO A 3 25.33 -13.26 -49.86
N LYS A 4 24.72 -14.12 -49.01
CA LYS A 4 23.36 -14.71 -49.11
C LYS A 4 23.07 -15.90 -50.05
N ASN A 5 23.01 -17.08 -49.41
CA ASN A 5 21.84 -17.95 -49.21
C ASN A 5 20.82 -18.17 -50.36
N LYS A 6 20.68 -19.43 -50.83
CA LYS A 6 19.36 -20.05 -51.14
C LYS A 6 19.43 -21.56 -51.49
N LYS A 7 18.51 -22.30 -50.87
CA LYS A 7 17.82 -23.54 -51.31
C LYS A 7 18.68 -24.81 -51.51
N SER A 8 18.17 -26.04 -51.42
CA SER A 8 16.98 -26.72 -50.87
C SER A 8 17.06 -28.15 -51.45
N THR A 9 16.43 -29.11 -50.77
CA THR A 9 16.11 -30.49 -51.21
C THR A 9 17.28 -31.48 -51.23
N GLY A 10 17.21 -32.70 -50.71
CA GLY A 10 16.12 -33.51 -50.17
C GLY A 10 16.36 -34.99 -50.54
N LYS A 11 16.39 -35.93 -49.57
CA LYS A 11 16.26 -37.38 -49.80
C LYS A 11 16.04 -38.09 -48.45
N SER A 12 14.80 -38.36 -48.03
CA SER A 12 14.10 -39.65 -48.13
C SER A 12 14.93 -40.89 -47.77
N LYS A 13 14.64 -41.53 -46.62
CA LYS A 13 14.04 -42.89 -46.54
C LYS A 13 13.91 -43.44 -45.09
N SER A 14 12.77 -44.10 -44.87
CA SER A 14 12.52 -45.23 -43.93
C SER A 14 12.33 -44.87 -42.44
N THR A 15 11.33 -45.33 -41.68
CA THR A 15 10.34 -46.42 -41.79
C THR A 15 9.35 -46.30 -40.62
N SER A 16 8.05 -46.38 -40.92
CA SER A 16 6.88 -46.80 -40.12
C SER A 16 7.01 -47.21 -38.63
N SER A 17 6.14 -46.64 -37.78
CA SER A 17 5.24 -47.39 -36.87
C SER A 17 4.05 -46.52 -36.38
N THR A 18 2.83 -46.96 -36.73
CA THR A 18 1.55 -46.87 -35.98
C THR A 18 0.93 -45.51 -35.58
N PRO A 19 -0.22 -45.08 -36.17
CA PRO A 19 -1.02 -43.94 -35.71
C PRO A 19 -2.35 -44.39 -35.07
N ALA A 20 -2.32 -45.01 -33.89
CA ALA A 20 -3.56 -45.37 -33.18
C ALA A 20 -3.51 -45.31 -31.64
N ASP A 21 -2.34 -45.21 -31.01
CA ASP A 21 -2.21 -45.25 -29.54
C ASP A 21 -1.87 -43.88 -28.91
N GLU A 22 -1.41 -42.90 -29.70
CA GLU A 22 -0.86 -41.64 -29.18
C GLU A 22 -1.92 -40.58 -28.79
N HIS A 23 -3.19 -40.79 -29.15
CA HIS A 23 -4.27 -39.83 -28.84
C HIS A 23 -4.91 -40.04 -27.46
N GLU A 24 -4.89 -41.27 -26.93
CA GLU A 24 -5.40 -41.58 -25.58
C GLU A 24 -4.38 -41.17 -24.50
N ASP A 25 -3.08 -41.37 -24.77
CA ASP A 25 -2.01 -41.02 -23.82
C ASP A 25 -1.83 -39.50 -23.69
N ALA A 26 -1.97 -38.74 -24.78
CA ALA A 26 -1.96 -37.27 -24.75
C ALA A 26 -3.15 -36.69 -23.96
N LYS A 27 -4.33 -37.31 -24.06
CA LYS A 27 -5.54 -36.91 -23.31
C LYS A 27 -5.44 -37.30 -21.84
N ALA A 28 -4.85 -38.46 -21.52
CA ALA A 28 -4.58 -38.89 -20.16
C ALA A 28 -3.51 -38.02 -19.49
N MET A 29 -2.44 -37.64 -20.20
CA MET A 29 -1.43 -36.70 -19.71
C MET A 29 -1.99 -35.28 -19.53
N LEU A 30 -2.86 -34.80 -20.43
CA LEU A 30 -3.56 -33.52 -20.25
C LEU A 30 -4.50 -33.56 -19.04
N ALA A 31 -5.27 -34.63 -18.88
CA ALA A 31 -6.15 -34.79 -17.71
C ALA A 31 -5.37 -34.86 -16.39
N ALA A 32 -4.21 -35.55 -16.38
CA ALA A 32 -3.31 -35.60 -15.22
C ALA A 32 -2.69 -34.22 -14.92
N LYS A 33 -2.24 -33.48 -15.94
CA LYS A 33 -1.70 -32.11 -15.80
C LYS A 33 -2.74 -31.13 -15.27
N HIS A 34 -3.95 -31.14 -15.83
CA HIS A 34 -5.06 -30.32 -15.35
C HIS A 34 -5.46 -30.66 -13.90
N ALA A 35 -5.40 -31.94 -13.50
CA ALA A 35 -5.67 -32.33 -12.12
C ALA A 35 -4.58 -31.86 -11.15
N THR A 36 -3.31 -31.86 -11.56
CA THR A 36 -2.21 -31.27 -10.77
C THR A 36 -2.28 -29.75 -10.71
N GLU A 37 -2.55 -29.07 -11.83
CA GLU A 37 -2.69 -27.61 -11.89
C GLU A 37 -3.89 -27.12 -11.07
N ALA A 38 -5.00 -27.86 -11.06
CA ALA A 38 -6.16 -27.54 -10.23
C ALA A 38 -5.86 -27.68 -8.72
N LYS A 39 -5.06 -28.68 -8.32
CA LYS A 39 -4.63 -28.84 -6.93
C LYS A 39 -3.61 -27.79 -6.51
N GLU A 40 -2.68 -27.44 -7.39
CA GLU A 40 -1.67 -26.42 -7.13
C GLU A 40 -2.32 -25.02 -7.08
N ALA A 41 -3.26 -24.71 -7.98
CA ALA A 41 -4.05 -23.48 -7.93
C ALA A 41 -4.88 -23.37 -6.64
N ALA A 42 -5.47 -24.46 -6.16
CA ALA A 42 -6.21 -24.47 -4.90
C ALA A 42 -5.30 -24.24 -3.67
N ASP A 43 -4.11 -24.83 -3.63
CA ASP A 43 -3.11 -24.60 -2.57
C ASP A 43 -2.55 -23.17 -2.61
N LEU A 44 -2.26 -22.63 -3.79
CA LEU A 44 -1.88 -21.23 -3.95
C LEU A 44 -2.99 -20.28 -3.49
N GLN A 45 -4.25 -20.53 -3.85
CA GLN A 45 -5.37 -19.71 -3.44
C GLN A 45 -5.55 -19.76 -1.91
N ALA A 46 -5.46 -20.95 -1.31
CA ALA A 46 -5.52 -21.11 0.14
C ALA A 46 -4.37 -20.37 0.85
N ARG A 47 -3.15 -20.40 0.30
CA ARG A 47 -2.00 -19.65 0.84
C ARG A 47 -2.16 -18.14 0.67
N GLN A 48 -2.74 -17.68 -0.44
CA GLN A 48 -3.06 -16.27 -0.67
C GLN A 48 -4.15 -15.78 0.28
N GLU A 49 -5.20 -16.55 0.51
CA GLU A 49 -6.26 -16.21 1.48
C GLU A 49 -5.72 -16.17 2.91
N ALA A 50 -4.86 -17.13 3.30
CA ALA A 50 -4.20 -17.10 4.60
C ALA A 50 -3.27 -15.89 4.77
N ALA A 51 -2.49 -15.54 3.73
CA ALA A 51 -1.63 -14.36 3.74
C ALA A 51 -2.45 -13.05 3.77
N MET A 52 -3.57 -12.99 3.04
CA MET A 52 -4.49 -11.85 3.07
C MET A 52 -5.22 -11.72 4.41
N ALA A 53 -5.55 -12.82 5.08
CA ALA A 53 -6.15 -12.81 6.41
C ALA A 53 -5.15 -12.28 7.46
N ASP A 54 -3.90 -12.74 7.45
CA ASP A 54 -2.84 -12.23 8.33
C ASP A 54 -2.53 -10.76 8.04
N MET A 55 -2.46 -10.37 6.76
CA MET A 55 -2.29 -8.98 6.35
C MET A 55 -3.49 -8.14 6.81
N LYS A 56 -4.73 -8.57 6.61
CA LYS A 56 -5.92 -7.83 7.07
C LYS A 56 -5.95 -7.69 8.58
N ASN A 57 -5.52 -8.69 9.34
CA ASN A 57 -5.43 -8.62 10.80
C ASN A 57 -4.32 -7.65 11.26
N LYS A 58 -3.15 -7.69 10.62
CA LYS A 58 -2.06 -6.73 10.86
C LYS A 58 -2.45 -5.31 10.47
N PHE A 59 -3.14 -5.12 9.36
CA PHE A 59 -3.65 -3.82 8.94
C PHE A 59 -4.76 -3.32 9.87
N ALA A 60 -5.63 -4.19 10.40
CA ALA A 60 -6.66 -3.80 11.35
C ALA A 60 -6.06 -3.38 12.71
N ALA A 61 -5.11 -4.16 13.24
CA ALA A 61 -4.38 -3.82 14.46
C ALA A 61 -3.55 -2.53 14.28
N ASN A 62 -2.93 -2.36 13.11
CA ASN A 62 -2.16 -1.16 12.79
C ASN A 62 -3.06 0.03 12.45
N ARG A 63 -4.32 -0.16 12.03
CA ARG A 63 -5.27 0.93 11.75
C ARG A 63 -5.65 1.68 13.02
N GLU A 64 -5.69 1.00 14.16
CA GLU A 64 -5.94 1.63 15.46
C GLU A 64 -4.71 2.42 15.93
N ALA A 65 -3.51 1.92 15.65
CA ALA A 65 -2.25 2.64 15.90
C ALA A 65 -1.97 3.77 14.88
N MET A 66 -2.51 3.66 13.66
CA MET A 66 -2.41 4.65 12.57
C MET A 66 -3.60 5.61 12.52
N LYS A 67 -4.59 5.49 13.41
CA LYS A 67 -5.53 6.57 13.69
C LYS A 67 -4.70 7.68 14.31
N GLY A 68 -4.11 8.52 13.45
CA GLY A 68 -3.55 9.79 13.84
C GLY A 68 -4.58 10.56 14.66
N PRO A 69 -4.14 11.58 15.42
CA PRO A 69 -5.03 12.26 16.32
C PRO A 69 -6.27 12.77 15.60
N GLU A 70 -7.42 12.52 16.21
CA GLU A 70 -8.72 12.97 15.72
C GLU A 70 -8.67 14.49 15.52
N ILE A 71 -8.96 15.01 14.34
CA ILE A 71 -8.95 16.45 14.14
C ILE A 71 -10.23 17.03 14.75
N ILE A 72 -10.09 17.86 15.78
CA ILE A 72 -11.22 18.47 16.49
C ILE A 72 -11.77 19.69 15.76
N ASP A 73 -10.92 20.41 15.04
CA ASP A 73 -11.32 21.60 14.30
C ASP A 73 -10.33 21.92 13.18
N THR A 74 -10.73 22.75 12.23
CA THR A 74 -9.82 23.33 11.23
C THR A 74 -10.04 24.84 11.19
N VAL A 75 -9.01 25.59 11.57
CA VAL A 75 -9.08 27.04 11.74
C VAL A 75 -8.27 27.73 10.68
N LYS A 76 -8.86 28.76 10.06
CA LYS A 76 -8.12 29.67 9.19
C LYS A 76 -7.27 30.61 10.04
N LEU A 77 -5.95 30.60 9.85
CA LEU A 77 -5.07 31.58 10.48
C LEU A 77 -5.38 32.98 9.95
N ASP A 78 -5.49 33.93 10.87
CA ASP A 78 -5.62 35.35 10.58
C ASP A 78 -4.36 36.10 11.03
N TYR A 79 -4.24 37.39 10.73
CA TYR A 79 -3.01 38.15 11.06
C TYR A 79 -2.73 38.23 12.56
N GLU A 80 -3.78 38.14 13.39
CA GLU A 80 -3.69 38.20 14.85
C GLU A 80 -3.70 36.82 15.52
N THR A 81 -4.04 35.76 14.77
CA THR A 81 -4.15 34.41 15.32
C THR A 81 -2.84 33.66 15.08
N THR A 82 -2.18 33.27 16.17
CA THR A 82 -0.95 32.46 16.11
C THR A 82 -1.20 31.03 16.62
N LEU A 83 -0.24 30.12 16.40
CA LEU A 83 -0.34 28.75 16.92
C LEU A 83 -0.50 28.71 18.44
N SER A 84 0.16 29.62 19.17
CA SER A 84 0.01 29.75 20.62
C SER A 84 -1.40 30.17 21.03
N HIS A 85 -2.06 31.04 20.25
CA HIS A 85 -3.47 31.40 20.46
C HIS A 85 -4.40 30.21 20.21
N LEU A 86 -4.16 29.42 19.16
CA LEU A 86 -4.93 28.22 18.88
C LEU A 86 -4.76 27.19 20.00
N ALA A 87 -3.53 26.93 20.42
CA ALA A 87 -3.25 26.03 21.54
C ALA A 87 -3.95 26.49 22.83
N LEU A 88 -3.94 27.79 23.13
CA LEU A 88 -4.66 28.34 24.28
C LEU A 88 -6.19 28.15 24.15
N LYS A 89 -6.75 28.37 22.97
CA LYS A 89 -8.21 28.28 22.73
C LYS A 89 -8.73 26.85 22.80
N TYR A 90 -8.03 25.89 22.18
CA TYR A 90 -8.50 24.51 22.07
C TYR A 90 -8.03 23.61 23.21
N TYR A 91 -6.87 23.90 23.79
CA TYR A 91 -6.26 23.07 24.82
C TYR A 91 -6.13 23.76 26.18
N GLY A 92 -6.43 25.06 26.28
CA GLY A 92 -6.27 25.83 27.51
C GLY A 92 -4.83 26.20 27.85
N HIS A 93 -3.85 25.78 27.04
CA HIS A 93 -2.42 25.96 27.30
C HIS A 93 -1.69 26.51 26.08
N ALA A 94 -1.03 27.67 26.25
CA ALA A 94 -0.20 28.30 25.21
C ALA A 94 1.27 27.85 25.27
N THR A 95 1.58 26.70 25.88
CA THR A 95 2.97 26.28 26.10
C THR A 95 3.57 25.63 24.86
N PRO A 96 4.91 25.60 24.74
CA PRO A 96 5.61 25.05 23.57
C PRO A 96 5.18 23.66 23.16
N LYS A 97 4.97 22.79 24.14
CA LYS A 97 4.50 21.41 23.95
C LYS A 97 3.20 21.35 23.12
N TYR A 98 2.28 22.26 23.36
CA TYR A 98 0.94 22.24 22.78
C TYR A 98 0.90 22.86 21.38
N TYR A 99 1.49 24.04 21.20
CA TYR A 99 1.51 24.65 19.88
C TYR A 99 2.48 23.93 18.92
N ASN A 100 3.54 23.28 19.44
CA ASN A 100 4.39 22.41 18.62
C ASN A 100 3.63 21.19 18.14
N TYR A 101 2.74 20.61 18.96
CA TYR A 101 1.89 19.50 18.53
C TYR A 101 1.00 19.89 17.34
N ILE A 102 0.36 21.06 17.40
CA ILE A 102 -0.41 21.59 16.26
C ILE A 102 0.51 21.76 15.05
N TRP A 103 1.70 22.35 15.24
CA TRP A 103 2.66 22.52 14.16
C TRP A 103 3.06 21.19 13.53
N GLU A 104 3.41 20.16 14.31
CA GLU A 104 3.81 18.83 13.84
C GLU A 104 2.78 18.20 12.91
N HIS A 105 1.49 18.31 13.26
CA HIS A 105 0.38 17.83 12.44
C HIS A 105 0.06 18.69 11.21
N ASN A 106 0.69 19.87 11.11
CA ASN A 106 0.52 20.81 10.00
C ASN A 106 1.86 21.22 9.37
N LYS A 107 2.94 20.44 9.58
CA LYS A 107 4.27 20.73 9.00
C LYS A 107 4.26 20.78 7.48
N ASP A 108 3.36 20.04 6.86
CA ASP A 108 3.12 20.09 5.42
C ASP A 108 2.76 21.52 4.93
N LEU A 109 2.03 22.27 5.75
CA LEU A 109 1.58 23.64 5.45
C LEU A 109 2.55 24.71 5.97
N LEU A 110 3.11 24.50 7.16
CA LEU A 110 3.94 25.47 7.89
C LEU A 110 5.43 25.34 7.57
N GLY A 111 5.89 24.20 7.05
CA GLY A 111 7.29 23.92 6.76
C GLY A 111 8.13 23.75 8.03
N ASP A 112 9.40 24.16 7.94
CA ASP A 112 10.45 23.86 8.92
C ASP A 112 10.38 24.69 10.22
N SER A 113 9.54 25.73 10.27
CA SER A 113 9.44 26.62 11.44
C SER A 113 8.00 26.96 11.77
N ALA A 114 7.65 26.87 13.06
CA ALA A 114 6.33 27.26 13.58
C ALA A 114 6.00 28.76 13.34
N ASN A 115 7.04 29.60 13.24
CA ASN A 115 6.92 31.04 12.93
C ASN A 115 6.58 31.33 11.46
N ASN A 116 6.59 30.33 10.59
CA ASN A 116 6.27 30.51 9.18
C ASN A 116 4.75 30.45 8.90
N SER A 117 3.95 30.63 9.96
CA SER A 117 2.49 30.70 9.90
C SER A 117 2.08 31.93 9.11
N ARG A 118 1.42 31.72 7.96
CA ARG A 118 0.91 32.80 7.11
C ARG A 118 -0.61 32.92 7.28
N PRO A 119 -1.14 34.15 7.35
CA PRO A 119 -2.57 34.37 7.37
C PRO A 119 -3.20 33.80 6.08
N GLY A 120 -4.38 33.22 6.21
CA GLY A 120 -5.10 32.53 5.14
C GLY A 120 -4.94 31.00 5.13
N MET A 121 -3.99 30.45 5.88
CA MET A 121 -3.77 28.99 5.96
C MET A 121 -4.83 28.29 6.80
N MET A 122 -5.28 27.12 6.35
CA MET A 122 -6.21 26.26 7.10
C MET A 122 -5.41 25.30 7.98
N ILE A 123 -5.32 25.57 9.27
CA ILE A 123 -4.60 24.75 10.25
C ILE A 123 -5.55 23.77 10.90
N LYS A 124 -5.21 22.49 10.84
CA LYS A 124 -5.96 21.41 11.51
C LYS A 124 -5.56 21.37 12.97
N ILE A 125 -6.52 21.35 13.86
CA ILE A 125 -6.29 21.22 15.30
C ILE A 125 -6.48 19.75 15.66
N PRO A 126 -5.41 18.99 15.93
CA PRO A 126 -5.52 17.61 16.40
C PRO A 126 -6.07 17.55 17.83
N LYS A 127 -6.81 16.51 18.18
CA LYS A 127 -7.21 16.24 19.57
C LYS A 127 -5.98 15.82 20.35
N LEU A 128 -5.84 16.33 21.56
CA LEU A 128 -4.81 15.84 22.46
C LEU A 128 -5.19 14.46 23.00
N PRO A 129 -4.22 13.52 23.07
CA PRO A 129 -4.44 12.29 23.83
C PRO A 129 -4.63 12.61 25.32
N PRO A 130 -5.41 11.80 26.06
CA PRO A 130 -5.70 12.04 27.47
C PRO A 130 -4.47 12.04 28.39
N ASP A 131 -3.33 11.52 27.91
CA ASP A 131 -2.07 11.47 28.65
C ASP A 131 -1.08 12.58 28.24
N PHE A 132 -1.49 13.51 27.37
CA PHE A 132 -0.58 14.52 26.81
C PHE A 132 0.04 15.44 27.86
N ASP A 133 -0.68 15.74 28.94
CA ASP A 133 -0.22 16.63 30.00
C ASP A 133 0.71 15.96 31.02
N LYS A 134 0.78 14.61 31.06
CA LYS A 134 1.54 13.87 32.09
C LYS A 134 3.04 13.68 31.80
N GLN A 135 3.62 14.43 30.86
CA GLN A 135 5.08 14.43 30.63
C GLN A 135 5.73 15.63 31.26
#